data_AF-A0A6A8GF44-F1
#
_entry.id   AF-A0A6A8GF44-F1
#
_cell.length_a   1.000
_cell.length_b   1.000
_cell.length_c   1.000
_cell.angle_alpha   90.00
_cell.angle_beta   90.00
_cell.angle_gamma   90.00
#
_symmetry.space_group_name_H-M   'P 1'
#
loop_
_entity.id
_entity.type
_entity.pdbx_description
1 polymer ?
#
loop_
_entity_poly.entity_id
_entity_poly.type
_entity_poly.pdbx_seq_one_letter_code
_entity_poly.pdbx_strand_id
1 'polypeptide(L)'
;MQRRAAIISVVFFLVIGAGAYSLIATASTPSISFENPEYSLAQGDEFSVPGSDQTYTVSSITEEEESGGHGGGTTLVRSGELSYVNESARFTEAWDNASTVTLDGTDYRVEIANVSDPSEATLVELRNDTAILQNDPNADNETVTRDGERYVVVNDSTLVPADEYFPANETRTVAEGDSFDYNNESVTVATVETSGVTLEWFAAEENTIGIDNEANVTLGDQQYLAYFPDGSTMVLTQNYESYEAQQHSIEEFHLFENGLWGVTIVSFTTIVLLIGMAFMPSRY
;
A
#
# COMPACT_ATOMS: atom_id res chain seq x y z
N MET A 1 9.45 75.44 -15.00
CA MET A 1 10.10 74.29 -15.67
C MET A 1 9.86 72.97 -14.93
N GLN A 2 9.89 72.94 -13.59
CA GLN A 2 9.73 71.69 -12.78
C GLN A 2 8.45 70.87 -13.08
N ARG A 3 7.28 71.51 -13.23
CA ARG A 3 6.02 70.78 -13.51
C ARG A 3 5.99 70.09 -14.88
N ARG A 4 6.60 70.69 -15.91
CA ARG A 4 6.63 70.09 -17.26
C ARG A 4 7.58 68.89 -17.32
N ALA A 5 8.73 68.98 -16.64
CA ALA A 5 9.64 67.86 -16.49
C ALA A 5 9.00 66.70 -15.71
N ALA A 6 8.29 67.00 -14.62
CA ALA A 6 7.57 65.99 -13.83
C ALA A 6 6.48 65.27 -14.64
N ILE A 7 5.72 65.99 -15.49
CA ILE A 7 4.69 65.38 -16.35
C ILE A 7 5.32 64.39 -17.35
N ILE A 8 6.46 64.73 -17.96
CA ILE A 8 7.15 63.84 -18.91
C ILE A 8 7.62 62.56 -18.20
N SER A 9 8.21 62.69 -17.00
CA SER A 9 8.61 61.54 -16.19
C SER A 9 7.42 60.68 -15.77
N VAL A 10 6.29 61.28 -15.38
CA VAL A 10 5.05 60.56 -15.05
C VAL A 10 4.55 59.74 -16.24
N VAL A 11 4.49 60.34 -17.43
CA VAL A 11 4.06 59.62 -18.65
C VAL A 11 5.02 58.48 -18.96
N PHE A 12 6.33 58.68 -18.83
CA PHE A 12 7.33 57.65 -19.05
C PHE A 12 7.15 56.45 -18.11
N PHE A 13 7.06 56.69 -16.80
CA PHE A 13 6.83 55.63 -15.83
C PHE A 13 5.46 54.97 -15.99
N LEU A 14 4.45 55.70 -16.45
CA LEU A 14 3.12 55.13 -16.73
C LEU A 14 3.20 54.13 -17.88
N VAL A 15 3.90 54.47 -18.96
CA VAL A 15 4.10 53.56 -20.10
C VAL A 15 4.90 52.33 -19.69
N ILE A 16 5.97 52.48 -18.91
CA ILE A 16 6.78 51.35 -18.42
C ILE A 16 5.97 50.45 -17.49
N GLY A 17 5.29 51.04 -16.50
CA GLY A 17 4.48 50.28 -15.55
C GLY A 17 3.32 49.55 -16.23
N ALA A 18 2.62 50.22 -17.16
CA ALA A 18 1.54 49.61 -17.91
C ALA A 18 2.05 48.50 -18.85
N GLY A 19 3.21 48.68 -19.48
CA GLY A 19 3.85 47.67 -20.33
C GLY A 19 4.27 46.43 -19.53
N ALA A 20 4.93 46.62 -18.38
CA ALA A 20 5.33 45.52 -17.51
C ALA A 20 4.11 44.75 -16.98
N TYR A 21 3.09 45.45 -16.50
CA TYR A 21 1.84 44.84 -16.03
C TYR A 21 1.12 44.07 -17.16
N SER A 22 1.10 44.61 -18.38
CA SER A 22 0.50 43.93 -19.52
C SER A 22 1.20 42.61 -19.83
N LEU A 23 2.53 42.52 -19.69
CA LEU A 23 3.28 41.28 -19.89
C LEU A 23 2.91 40.23 -18.85
N ILE A 24 2.84 40.60 -17.57
CA ILE A 24 2.41 39.72 -16.47
C ILE A 24 0.98 39.21 -16.74
N ALA A 25 0.05 40.12 -17.03
CA ALA A 25 -1.37 39.80 -17.14
C ALA A 25 -1.71 38.85 -18.30
N THR A 26 -0.82 38.74 -19.30
CA THR A 26 -1.01 37.84 -20.45
C THR A 26 -0.12 36.60 -20.41
N ALA A 27 0.80 36.53 -19.45
CA ALA A 27 1.72 35.40 -19.34
C ALA A 27 1.02 34.21 -18.68
N SER A 28 1.25 33.02 -19.23
CA SER A 28 0.81 31.76 -18.62
C SER A 28 2.04 31.01 -18.12
N THR A 29 1.98 30.50 -16.89
CA THR A 29 3.04 29.64 -16.34
C THR A 29 3.20 28.40 -17.21
N PRO A 30 4.44 28.00 -17.56
CA PRO A 30 4.70 26.71 -18.19
C PRO A 30 4.16 25.58 -17.30
N SER A 31 3.64 24.53 -17.92
CA SER A 31 3.19 23.31 -17.24
C SER A 31 4.08 22.15 -17.60
N ILE A 32 4.32 21.24 -16.66
CA ILE A 32 5.08 20.02 -16.91
C ILE A 32 4.29 19.10 -17.84
N SER A 33 4.93 18.64 -18.91
CA SER A 33 4.38 17.67 -19.85
C SER A 33 5.48 16.77 -20.41
N PHE A 34 5.09 15.58 -20.85
CA PHE A 34 6.01 14.60 -21.44
C PHE A 34 5.48 14.22 -22.83
N GLU A 35 6.27 14.42 -23.88
CA GLU A 35 5.84 14.14 -25.25
C GLU A 35 5.82 12.63 -25.57
N ASN A 36 6.73 11.87 -24.96
CA ASN A 36 6.85 10.42 -25.15
C ASN A 36 7.20 9.75 -23.81
N PRO A 37 6.29 9.77 -22.82
CA PRO A 37 6.52 9.02 -21.60
C PRO A 37 6.52 7.52 -21.88
N GLU A 38 7.17 6.74 -21.03
CA GLU A 38 7.15 5.29 -21.08
C GLU A 38 5.71 4.77 -20.95
N TYR A 39 4.92 5.38 -20.07
CA TYR A 39 3.50 5.07 -19.92
C TYR A 39 2.66 6.34 -19.72
N SER A 40 1.47 6.33 -20.31
CA SER A 40 0.39 7.29 -20.06
C SER A 40 -0.88 6.46 -19.88
N LEU A 41 -1.37 6.38 -18.65
CA LEU A 41 -2.34 5.39 -18.22
C LEU A 41 -3.56 6.06 -17.60
N ALA A 42 -4.75 5.54 -17.91
CA ALA A 42 -6.00 5.86 -17.23
C ALA A 42 -6.33 4.80 -16.18
N GLN A 43 -7.29 5.11 -15.29
CA GLN A 43 -7.81 4.12 -14.35
C GLN A 43 -8.37 2.90 -15.08
N GLY A 44 -7.99 1.71 -14.61
CA GLY A 44 -8.34 0.42 -15.20
C GLY A 44 -7.40 -0.05 -16.31
N ASP A 45 -6.44 0.78 -16.75
CA ASP A 45 -5.45 0.34 -17.72
C ASP A 45 -4.50 -0.70 -17.11
N GLU A 46 -4.17 -1.71 -17.89
CA GLU A 46 -3.19 -2.74 -17.56
C GLU A 46 -1.91 -2.52 -18.36
N PHE A 47 -0.76 -2.72 -17.70
CA PHE A 47 0.54 -2.59 -18.35
C PHE A 47 1.59 -3.50 -17.69
N SER A 48 2.67 -3.75 -18.42
CA SER A 48 3.82 -4.51 -17.94
C SER A 48 5.08 -3.65 -18.09
N VAL A 49 6.01 -3.79 -17.14
CA VAL A 49 7.30 -3.10 -17.17
C VAL A 49 8.41 -4.04 -17.66
N PRO A 50 9.41 -3.54 -18.42
CA PRO A 50 10.53 -4.36 -18.85
C PRO A 50 11.27 -5.01 -17.68
N GLY A 51 11.59 -6.29 -17.80
CA GLY A 51 12.29 -7.03 -16.75
C GLY A 51 11.41 -7.50 -15.59
N SER A 52 10.09 -7.33 -15.68
CA SER A 52 9.11 -7.84 -14.71
C SER A 52 8.14 -8.79 -15.40
N ASP A 53 7.87 -9.94 -14.76
CA ASP A 53 6.80 -10.86 -15.18
C ASP A 53 5.42 -10.41 -14.70
N GLN A 54 5.38 -9.34 -13.88
CA GLN A 54 4.15 -8.78 -13.33
C GLN A 54 3.39 -7.90 -14.33
N THR A 55 2.08 -8.09 -14.40
CA THR A 55 1.13 -7.13 -14.95
C THR A 55 0.58 -6.28 -13.83
N TYR A 56 0.59 -4.96 -14.03
CA TYR A 56 0.06 -3.96 -13.12
C TYR A 56 -1.21 -3.37 -13.71
N THR A 57 -2.16 -3.03 -12.84
CA THR A 57 -3.41 -2.37 -13.19
C THR A 57 -3.48 -1.03 -12.45
N VAL A 58 -3.89 0.04 -13.12
CA VAL A 58 -4.16 1.32 -12.43
C VAL A 58 -5.48 1.19 -11.67
N SER A 59 -5.43 0.91 -10.37
CA SER A 59 -6.62 0.69 -9.54
C SER A 59 -7.35 2.00 -9.26
N SER A 60 -6.63 3.10 -9.04
CA SER A 60 -7.22 4.42 -8.82
C SER A 60 -6.32 5.57 -9.24
N ILE A 61 -6.96 6.68 -9.58
CA ILE A 61 -6.35 8.01 -9.71
C ILE A 61 -7.24 8.96 -8.92
N THR A 62 -6.66 9.75 -8.04
CA THR A 62 -7.38 10.66 -7.16
C THR A 62 -6.89 12.10 -7.34
N GLU A 63 -7.83 13.03 -7.15
CA GLU A 63 -7.60 14.47 -7.16
C GLU A 63 -8.36 15.06 -5.98
N GLU A 64 -7.63 15.61 -5.02
CA GLU A 64 -8.18 16.13 -3.77
C GLU A 64 -7.71 17.57 -3.53
N GLU A 65 -8.60 18.41 -3.01
CA GLU A 65 -8.23 19.76 -2.56
C GLU A 65 -7.80 19.72 -1.09
N GLU A 66 -6.52 19.92 -0.82
CA GLU A 66 -6.03 20.19 0.52
C GLU A 66 -6.25 21.67 0.86
N SER A 67 -7.07 21.92 1.89
CA SER A 67 -7.23 23.26 2.45
C SER A 67 -6.00 23.63 3.27
N GLY A 68 -5.25 24.65 2.83
CA GLY A 68 -4.24 25.28 3.66
C GLY A 68 -4.85 25.84 4.96
N GLY A 69 -4.16 25.68 6.08
CA GLY A 69 -4.50 26.34 7.35
C GLY A 69 -4.52 27.87 7.24
N HIS A 70 -4.73 28.58 8.35
CA HIS A 70 -4.99 30.04 8.44
C HIS A 70 -4.31 30.92 7.35
N GLY A 71 -5.03 31.15 6.24
CA GLY A 71 -4.62 32.04 5.14
C GLY A 71 -3.93 31.37 3.94
N GLY A 72 -3.77 30.04 3.94
CA GLY A 72 -3.31 29.27 2.78
C GLY A 72 -4.43 29.03 1.78
N GLY A 73 -4.12 29.10 0.48
CA GLY A 73 -5.05 28.69 -0.58
C GLY A 73 -5.35 27.19 -0.53
N THR A 74 -6.33 26.75 -1.33
CA THR A 74 -6.52 25.33 -1.61
C THR A 74 -5.40 24.86 -2.54
N THR A 75 -4.72 23.77 -2.16
CA THR A 75 -3.73 23.10 -3.01
C THR A 75 -4.34 21.81 -3.51
N LEU A 76 -4.27 21.60 -4.81
CA LEU A 76 -4.79 20.38 -5.42
C LEU A 76 -3.69 19.32 -5.40
N VAL A 77 -3.98 18.20 -4.75
CA VAL A 77 -3.08 17.06 -4.58
C VAL A 77 -3.62 15.92 -5.44
N ARG A 78 -2.71 15.23 -6.13
CA ARG A 78 -3.04 14.06 -6.94
C ARG A 78 -2.19 12.89 -6.52
N SER A 79 -2.78 11.71 -6.58
CA SER A 79 -2.11 10.45 -6.35
C SER A 79 -2.81 9.35 -7.13
N GLY A 80 -2.22 8.17 -7.14
CA GLY A 80 -2.84 7.00 -7.72
C GLY A 80 -2.38 5.73 -7.01
N GLU A 81 -2.97 4.63 -7.43
CA GLU A 81 -2.64 3.32 -6.92
C GLU A 81 -2.53 2.34 -8.09
N LEU A 82 -1.51 1.49 -8.02
CA LEU A 82 -1.39 0.33 -8.90
C LEU A 82 -1.69 -0.93 -8.08
N SER A 83 -2.41 -1.87 -8.67
CA SER A 83 -2.56 -3.21 -8.13
C SER A 83 -1.89 -4.24 -9.03
N TYR A 84 -1.45 -5.34 -8.43
CA TYR A 84 -0.87 -6.48 -9.15
C TYR A 84 -1.08 -7.78 -8.37
N VAL A 85 -1.13 -8.91 -9.07
CA VAL A 85 -1.29 -10.23 -8.45
C VAL A 85 0.02 -11.00 -8.51
N ASN A 86 0.58 -11.33 -7.34
CA ASN A 86 1.68 -12.28 -7.23
C ASN A 86 1.09 -13.70 -7.20
N GLU A 87 1.10 -14.39 -8.34
CA GLU A 87 0.56 -15.75 -8.52
C GLU A 87 1.32 -16.84 -7.74
N SER A 88 2.45 -16.50 -7.12
CA SER A 88 3.30 -17.45 -6.38
C SER A 88 3.80 -16.82 -5.09
N ALA A 89 2.91 -16.08 -4.39
CA ALA A 89 3.20 -15.61 -3.05
C ALA A 89 3.33 -16.81 -2.10
N ARG A 90 4.37 -16.79 -1.27
CA ARG A 90 4.67 -17.85 -0.31
C ARG A 90 3.97 -17.54 1.00
N PHE A 91 3.17 -18.49 1.47
CA PHE A 91 2.51 -18.44 2.76
C PHE A 91 3.05 -19.53 3.68
N THR A 92 2.99 -19.29 4.98
CA THR A 92 3.43 -20.25 5.99
C THR A 92 2.49 -20.25 7.18
N GLU A 93 2.29 -21.42 7.78
CA GLU A 93 1.55 -21.59 9.02
C GLU A 93 2.33 -22.47 9.99
N ALA A 94 2.27 -22.17 11.28
CA ALA A 94 2.91 -22.94 12.32
C ALA A 94 1.88 -23.73 13.13
N TRP A 95 2.11 -25.02 13.27
CA TRP A 95 1.41 -25.91 14.18
C TRP A 95 2.30 -26.20 15.39
N ASP A 96 2.01 -25.56 16.51
CA ASP A 96 2.81 -25.75 17.73
C ASP A 96 2.69 -27.19 18.25
N ASN A 97 3.77 -27.70 18.87
CA ASN A 97 3.75 -28.99 19.54
C ASN A 97 2.69 -28.99 20.66
N ALA A 98 1.96 -30.09 20.79
CA ALA A 98 0.79 -30.26 21.65
C ALA A 98 -0.41 -29.35 21.35
N SER A 99 -0.37 -28.55 20.28
CA SER A 99 -1.54 -27.80 19.81
C SER A 99 -2.58 -28.73 19.19
N THR A 100 -3.80 -28.20 19.04
CA THR A 100 -4.87 -28.88 18.32
C THR A 100 -5.02 -28.27 16.93
N VAL A 101 -5.06 -29.12 15.92
CA VAL A 101 -5.27 -28.75 14.51
C VAL A 101 -6.44 -29.55 13.95
N THR A 102 -7.23 -28.93 13.08
CA THR A 102 -8.35 -29.61 12.44
C THR A 102 -7.97 -29.96 11.00
N LEU A 103 -8.04 -31.24 10.65
CA LEU A 103 -7.75 -31.74 9.30
C LEU A 103 -8.91 -32.62 8.82
N ASP A 104 -9.46 -32.32 7.64
CA ASP A 104 -10.64 -32.99 7.07
C ASP A 104 -11.86 -33.04 8.01
N GLY A 105 -11.99 -32.06 8.91
CA GLY A 105 -13.06 -32.00 9.92
C GLY A 105 -12.82 -32.83 11.18
N THR A 106 -11.65 -33.46 11.31
CA THR A 106 -11.23 -34.18 12.53
C THR A 106 -10.17 -33.38 13.27
N ASP A 107 -10.32 -33.25 14.59
CA ASP A 107 -9.34 -32.59 15.44
C ASP A 107 -8.22 -33.56 15.83
N TYR A 108 -6.97 -33.11 15.68
CA TYR A 108 -5.77 -33.84 16.05
C TYR A 108 -4.93 -33.02 17.00
N ARG A 109 -4.29 -33.68 17.97
CA ARG A 109 -3.18 -33.11 18.72
C ARG A 109 -1.88 -33.38 17.98
N VAL A 110 -1.07 -32.33 17.82
CA VAL A 110 0.27 -32.43 17.24
C VAL A 110 1.21 -32.99 18.31
N GLU A 111 1.90 -34.08 18.03
CA GLU A 111 2.87 -34.68 18.93
C GLU A 111 4.21 -34.84 18.22
N ILE A 112 5.23 -34.14 18.74
CA ILE A 112 6.60 -34.21 18.23
C ILE A 112 7.47 -34.95 19.24
N ALA A 113 8.25 -35.90 18.75
CA ALA A 113 9.18 -36.65 19.59
C ALA A 113 10.22 -35.71 20.22
N ASN A 114 10.49 -35.91 21.52
CA ASN A 114 11.52 -35.15 22.23
C ASN A 114 12.93 -35.68 21.91
N VAL A 115 13.34 -35.45 20.66
CA VAL A 115 14.67 -35.76 20.11
C VAL A 115 15.33 -34.47 19.62
N SER A 116 16.64 -34.47 19.43
CA SER A 116 17.40 -33.26 19.11
C SER A 116 17.11 -32.67 17.71
N ASP A 117 16.60 -33.50 16.80
CA ASP A 117 16.41 -33.17 15.38
C ASP A 117 15.23 -34.00 14.85
N PRO A 118 13.98 -33.68 15.24
CA PRO A 118 12.81 -34.37 14.74
C PRO A 118 12.60 -34.01 13.26
N SER A 119 12.24 -34.99 12.43
CA SER A 119 11.90 -34.75 11.02
C SER A 119 10.43 -35.09 10.71
N GLU A 120 9.68 -35.47 11.74
CA GLU A 120 8.28 -35.90 11.64
C GLU A 120 7.50 -35.56 12.90
N ALA A 121 6.20 -35.35 12.74
CA ALA A 121 5.23 -35.19 13.79
C ALA A 121 4.12 -36.24 13.64
N THR A 122 3.56 -36.67 14.76
CA THR A 122 2.37 -37.53 14.80
C THR A 122 1.16 -36.69 15.16
N LEU A 123 0.16 -36.66 14.28
CA LEU A 123 -1.16 -36.12 14.54
C LEU A 123 -2.00 -37.22 15.19
N VAL A 124 -2.39 -37.03 16.45
CA VAL A 124 -3.18 -38.01 17.21
C VAL A 124 -4.61 -37.49 17.36
N GLU A 125 -5.59 -38.24 16.88
CA GLU A 125 -7.00 -37.86 16.93
C GLU A 125 -7.45 -37.52 18.37
N LEU A 126 -8.10 -36.37 18.51
CA LEU A 126 -8.81 -35.97 19.71
C LEU A 126 -10.23 -36.51 19.69
N ARG A 127 -10.34 -37.81 19.96
CA ARG A 127 -11.63 -38.51 20.00
C ARG A 127 -12.50 -38.08 21.18
N ASN A 128 -13.79 -37.89 20.92
CA ASN A 128 -14.78 -37.60 21.95
C ASN A 128 -15.41 -38.88 22.51
N ASP A 129 -14.76 -39.49 23.50
CA ASP A 129 -15.24 -40.71 24.17
C ASP A 129 -16.66 -40.55 24.76
N THR A 130 -17.02 -39.36 25.25
CA THR A 130 -18.35 -39.10 25.80
C THR A 130 -19.43 -39.20 24.74
N ALA A 131 -19.17 -38.68 23.53
CA ALA A 131 -20.10 -38.81 22.42
C ALA A 131 -20.26 -40.26 21.95
N ILE A 132 -19.19 -41.07 22.02
CA ILE A 132 -19.26 -42.52 21.72
C ILE A 132 -20.20 -43.20 22.71
N LEU A 133 -20.01 -42.97 24.01
CA LEU A 133 -20.85 -43.55 25.06
C LEU A 133 -22.32 -43.11 24.93
N GLN A 134 -22.58 -41.82 24.67
CA GLN A 134 -23.94 -41.31 24.50
C GLN A 134 -24.69 -41.89 23.29
N ASN A 135 -23.95 -42.38 22.28
CA ASN A 135 -24.52 -43.00 21.09
C ASN A 135 -24.74 -44.52 21.26
N ASP A 136 -24.20 -45.15 22.30
CA ASP A 136 -24.44 -46.56 22.62
C ASP A 136 -25.48 -46.71 23.74
N PRO A 137 -26.73 -47.12 23.42
CA PRO A 137 -27.78 -47.26 24.44
C PRO A 137 -27.52 -48.36 25.46
N ASN A 138 -26.52 -49.23 25.26
CA ASN A 138 -26.18 -50.29 26.19
C ASN A 138 -25.01 -49.91 27.11
N ALA A 139 -24.37 -48.77 26.90
CA ALA A 139 -23.24 -48.31 27.69
C ALA A 139 -23.64 -47.15 28.62
N ASP A 140 -23.02 -47.10 29.79
CA ASP A 140 -23.12 -45.93 30.66
C ASP A 140 -22.43 -44.73 30.01
N ASN A 141 -22.98 -43.52 30.20
CA ASN A 141 -22.47 -42.27 29.62
C ASN A 141 -21.13 -41.80 30.21
N GLU A 142 -20.58 -42.51 31.20
CA GLU A 142 -19.31 -42.20 31.85
C GLU A 142 -18.52 -43.48 32.09
N THR A 143 -17.20 -43.38 32.09
CA THR A 143 -16.32 -44.49 32.47
C THR A 143 -16.16 -44.58 33.98
N VAL A 144 -15.89 -45.79 34.48
CA VAL A 144 -15.57 -46.05 35.89
C VAL A 144 -14.12 -46.51 36.04
N THR A 145 -13.47 -46.16 37.15
CA THR A 145 -12.11 -46.65 37.46
C THR A 145 -12.16 -47.71 38.54
N ARG A 146 -11.54 -48.86 38.30
CA ARG A 146 -11.41 -49.97 39.27
C ARG A 146 -9.98 -50.50 39.24
N ASP A 147 -9.37 -50.64 40.41
CA ASP A 147 -8.00 -51.13 40.56
C ASP A 147 -6.95 -50.38 39.68
N GLY A 148 -7.22 -49.10 39.39
CA GLY A 148 -6.36 -48.25 38.57
C GLY A 148 -6.62 -48.33 37.06
N GLU A 149 -7.52 -49.20 36.61
CA GLU A 149 -7.89 -49.38 35.21
C GLU A 149 -9.27 -48.78 34.92
N ARG A 150 -9.45 -48.23 33.72
CA ARG A 150 -10.69 -47.57 33.29
C ARG A 150 -11.56 -48.58 32.55
N TYR A 151 -12.85 -48.60 32.87
CA TYR A 151 -13.83 -49.51 32.29
C TYR A 151 -15.06 -48.73 31.81
N VAL A 152 -15.72 -49.27 30.79
CA VAL A 152 -17.07 -48.90 30.38
C VAL A 152 -18.03 -49.94 30.95
N VAL A 153 -19.12 -49.49 31.59
CA VAL A 153 -20.18 -50.38 32.06
C VAL A 153 -21.14 -50.59 30.90
N VAL A 154 -21.35 -51.85 30.53
CA VAL A 154 -22.24 -52.26 29.43
C VAL A 154 -23.32 -53.20 29.98
N ASN A 155 -24.57 -53.07 29.52
CA ASN A 155 -25.72 -53.85 29.97
C ASN A 155 -25.87 -53.85 31.51
N ASP A 156 -25.81 -52.66 32.11
CA ASP A 156 -25.96 -52.38 33.55
C ASP A 156 -24.94 -53.03 34.50
N SER A 157 -24.05 -53.91 34.03
CA SER A 157 -23.22 -54.73 34.94
C SER A 157 -21.93 -55.31 34.36
N THR A 158 -21.77 -55.35 33.05
CA THR A 158 -20.55 -55.90 32.41
C THR A 158 -19.49 -54.83 32.35
N LEU A 159 -18.31 -55.10 32.88
CA LEU A 159 -17.16 -54.19 32.76
C LEU A 159 -16.34 -54.58 31.54
N VAL A 160 -16.23 -53.67 30.59
CA VAL A 160 -15.34 -53.79 29.43
C VAL A 160 -14.18 -52.80 29.63
N PRO A 161 -12.91 -53.22 29.53
CA PRO A 161 -11.78 -52.30 29.60
C PRO A 161 -11.94 -51.17 28.58
N ALA A 162 -11.63 -49.94 28.95
CA ALA A 162 -11.80 -48.78 28.07
C ALA A 162 -10.99 -48.93 26.76
N ASP A 163 -9.80 -49.53 26.83
CA ASP A 163 -8.94 -49.76 25.67
C ASP A 163 -9.46 -50.88 24.74
N GLU A 164 -10.39 -51.71 25.22
CA GLU A 164 -11.10 -52.71 24.40
C GLU A 164 -12.42 -52.16 23.87
N TYR A 165 -13.11 -51.32 24.66
CA TYR A 165 -14.39 -50.73 24.29
C TYR A 165 -14.24 -49.62 23.25
N PHE A 166 -13.35 -48.67 23.50
CA PHE A 166 -13.10 -47.59 22.56
C PHE A 166 -12.14 -48.06 21.47
N PRO A 167 -12.30 -47.60 20.21
CA PRO A 167 -11.36 -47.93 19.14
C PRO A 167 -9.93 -47.42 19.45
N ALA A 168 -8.95 -47.72 18.61
CA ALA A 168 -7.70 -46.95 18.66
C ALA A 168 -7.97 -45.55 18.10
N ASN A 169 -7.28 -44.52 18.63
CA ASN A 169 -7.30 -43.20 18.00
C ASN A 169 -6.68 -43.29 16.61
N GLU A 170 -7.23 -42.56 15.64
CA GLU A 170 -6.56 -42.38 14.36
C GLU A 170 -5.25 -41.61 14.58
N THR A 171 -4.20 -42.06 13.91
CA THR A 171 -2.91 -41.37 13.89
C THR A 171 -2.48 -41.11 12.46
N ARG A 172 -1.98 -39.91 12.18
CA ARG A 172 -1.36 -39.55 10.91
C ARG A 172 0.05 -39.07 11.16
N THR A 173 0.99 -39.50 10.34
CA THR A 173 2.36 -38.97 10.37
C THR A 173 2.48 -37.91 9.30
N VAL A 174 3.08 -36.78 9.66
CA VAL A 174 3.51 -35.74 8.72
C VAL A 174 5.00 -35.54 8.89
N ALA A 175 5.75 -35.60 7.80
CA ALA A 175 7.20 -35.45 7.77
C ALA A 175 7.60 -34.28 6.87
N GLU A 176 8.81 -33.77 7.07
CA GLU A 176 9.37 -32.73 6.20
C GLU A 176 9.33 -33.15 4.72
N GLY A 177 8.81 -32.27 3.88
CA GLY A 177 8.60 -32.49 2.45
C GLY A 177 7.30 -33.21 2.09
N ASP A 178 6.51 -33.69 3.05
CA ASP A 178 5.18 -34.23 2.76
C ASP A 178 4.24 -33.12 2.28
N SER A 179 3.38 -33.45 1.31
CA SER A 179 2.33 -32.54 0.83
C SER A 179 0.94 -33.14 1.02
N PHE A 180 -0.01 -32.32 1.44
CA PHE A 180 -1.41 -32.69 1.65
C PHE A 180 -2.34 -31.49 1.50
N ASP A 181 -3.65 -31.73 1.45
CA ASP A 181 -4.64 -30.66 1.38
C ASP A 181 -4.98 -30.17 2.80
N TYR A 182 -4.93 -28.85 3.01
CA TYR A 182 -5.27 -28.19 4.26
C TYR A 182 -5.96 -26.85 3.96
N ASN A 183 -7.11 -26.58 4.56
CA ASN A 183 -7.89 -25.34 4.33
C ASN A 183 -8.13 -25.01 2.84
N ASN A 184 -8.38 -26.03 2.01
CA ASN A 184 -8.55 -25.91 0.55
C ASN A 184 -7.28 -25.50 -0.23
N GLU A 185 -6.12 -25.58 0.40
CA GLU A 185 -4.81 -25.31 -0.20
C GLU A 185 -3.96 -26.58 -0.17
N SER A 186 -3.12 -26.75 -1.20
CA SER A 186 -2.12 -27.82 -1.20
C SER A 186 -0.90 -27.32 -0.46
N VAL A 187 -0.70 -27.81 0.76
CA VAL A 187 0.40 -27.41 1.64
C VAL A 187 1.50 -28.44 1.61
N THR A 188 2.72 -28.01 1.92
CA THR A 188 3.90 -28.85 2.11
C THR A 188 4.47 -28.60 3.50
N VAL A 189 4.88 -29.65 4.19
CA VAL A 189 5.61 -29.53 5.45
C VAL A 189 7.01 -29.00 5.15
N ALA A 190 7.26 -27.74 5.46
CA ALA A 190 8.55 -27.11 5.22
C ALA A 190 9.60 -27.56 6.22
N THR A 191 9.25 -27.57 7.51
CA THR A 191 10.14 -27.98 8.60
C THR A 191 9.38 -28.62 9.75
N VAL A 192 10.05 -29.50 10.48
CA VAL A 192 9.60 -30.04 11.76
C VAL A 192 10.67 -29.73 12.80
N GLU A 193 10.30 -29.03 13.86
CA GLU A 193 11.17 -28.71 14.97
C GLU A 193 10.55 -29.18 16.29
N THR A 194 11.33 -29.23 17.36
CA THR A 194 10.81 -29.61 18.69
C THR A 194 9.65 -28.73 19.17
N SER A 195 9.56 -27.49 18.69
CA SER A 195 8.50 -26.53 18.99
C SER A 195 7.24 -26.72 18.14
N GLY A 196 7.31 -27.32 16.96
CA GLY A 196 6.17 -27.38 16.04
C GLY A 196 6.50 -27.81 14.62
N VAL A 197 5.47 -27.85 13.79
CA VAL A 197 5.54 -28.12 12.34
C VAL A 197 5.29 -26.80 11.61
N THR A 198 6.10 -26.48 10.60
CA THR A 198 5.84 -25.35 9.70
C THR A 198 5.31 -25.88 8.38
N LEU A 199 4.12 -25.44 8.01
CA LEU A 199 3.54 -25.64 6.69
C LEU A 199 3.89 -24.48 5.77
N GLU A 200 4.00 -24.78 4.48
CA GLU A 200 4.24 -23.83 3.41
C GLU A 200 3.32 -24.13 2.24
N TRP A 201 2.79 -23.09 1.62
CA TRP A 201 2.09 -23.19 0.34
C TRP A 201 2.30 -21.94 -0.50
N PHE A 202 1.95 -22.05 -1.78
CA PHE A 202 2.00 -20.95 -2.72
C PHE A 202 0.60 -20.65 -3.22
N ALA A 203 0.19 -19.39 -3.14
CA ALA A 203 -1.11 -18.92 -3.60
C ALA A 203 -1.00 -17.52 -4.22
N ALA A 204 -2.07 -17.10 -4.90
CA ALA A 204 -2.16 -15.76 -5.47
C ALA A 204 -2.39 -14.71 -4.38
N GLU A 205 -1.59 -13.64 -4.38
CA GLU A 205 -1.73 -12.50 -3.47
C GLU A 205 -1.89 -11.20 -4.24
N GLU A 206 -2.99 -10.49 -4.00
CA GLU A 206 -3.19 -9.14 -4.53
C GLU A 206 -2.39 -8.13 -3.71
N ASN A 207 -1.58 -7.34 -4.41
CA ASN A 207 -0.70 -6.32 -3.85
C ASN A 207 -1.08 -4.95 -4.40
N THR A 208 -0.82 -3.91 -3.62
CA THR A 208 -1.09 -2.51 -3.99
C THR A 208 0.14 -1.64 -3.80
N ILE A 209 0.32 -0.66 -4.67
CA ILE A 209 1.40 0.32 -4.64
C ILE A 209 0.79 1.72 -4.72
N GLY A 210 0.89 2.49 -3.64
CA GLY A 210 0.52 3.91 -3.62
C GLY A 210 1.56 4.76 -4.33
N ILE A 211 1.10 5.74 -5.11
CA ILE A 211 1.93 6.60 -5.95
C ILE A 211 1.53 8.05 -5.74
N ASP A 212 2.45 8.87 -5.26
CA ASP A 212 2.27 10.31 -5.13
C ASP A 212 2.64 11.05 -6.41
N ASN A 213 2.04 12.23 -6.63
CA ASN A 213 2.43 13.09 -7.74
C ASN A 213 3.86 13.62 -7.60
N GLU A 214 4.60 13.63 -8.71
CA GLU A 214 6.00 14.07 -8.80
C GLU A 214 6.94 13.26 -7.88
N ALA A 215 6.61 11.99 -7.64
CA ALA A 215 7.39 11.07 -6.82
C ALA A 215 7.94 9.88 -7.61
N ASN A 216 9.00 9.27 -7.09
CA ASN A 216 9.57 8.08 -7.70
C ASN A 216 8.84 6.82 -7.23
N VAL A 217 8.50 5.96 -8.17
CA VAL A 217 7.96 4.61 -7.93
C VAL A 217 8.88 3.57 -8.55
N THR A 218 9.09 2.46 -7.84
CA THR A 218 9.86 1.32 -8.35
C THR A 218 8.90 0.20 -8.70
N LEU A 219 8.94 -0.23 -9.97
CA LEU A 219 8.12 -1.31 -10.52
C LEU A 219 9.07 -2.36 -11.11
N GLY A 220 9.08 -3.56 -10.53
CA GLY A 220 10.15 -4.54 -10.79
C GLY A 220 11.53 -3.93 -10.50
N ASP A 221 12.46 -4.07 -11.46
CA ASP A 221 13.81 -3.50 -11.37
C ASP A 221 13.93 -2.08 -11.96
N GLN A 222 12.82 -1.45 -12.34
CA GLN A 222 12.80 -0.14 -13.00
C GLN A 222 12.26 0.94 -12.05
N GLN A 223 12.82 2.16 -12.14
CA GLN A 223 12.35 3.31 -11.37
C GLN A 223 11.80 4.38 -12.30
N TYR A 224 10.57 4.82 -12.04
CA TYR A 224 9.87 5.84 -12.81
C TYR A 224 9.55 7.04 -11.93
N LEU A 225 9.57 8.23 -12.50
CA LEU A 225 8.88 9.40 -11.99
C LEU A 225 7.39 9.26 -12.33
N ALA A 226 6.53 9.35 -11.32
CA ALA A 226 5.10 9.44 -11.49
C ALA A 226 4.66 10.91 -11.55
N TYR A 227 3.80 11.22 -12.52
CA TYR A 227 3.23 12.55 -12.69
C TYR A 227 1.76 12.46 -13.10
N PHE A 228 0.92 13.26 -12.48
CA PHE A 228 -0.52 13.32 -12.74
C PHE A 228 -0.87 14.68 -13.34
N PRO A 229 -0.86 14.82 -14.68
CA PRO A 229 -1.19 16.10 -15.33
C PRO A 229 -2.62 16.55 -15.02
N ASP A 230 -3.53 15.61 -14.76
CA ASP A 230 -4.93 15.80 -14.42
C ASP A 230 -5.43 14.67 -13.51
N GLY A 231 -6.66 14.76 -13.02
CA GLY A 231 -7.29 13.75 -12.16
C GLY A 231 -7.71 12.44 -12.85
N SER A 232 -7.25 12.16 -14.07
CA SER A 232 -7.60 10.96 -14.83
C SER A 232 -6.43 10.26 -15.52
N THR A 233 -5.25 10.86 -15.50
CA THR A 233 -4.08 10.38 -16.23
C THR A 233 -2.91 10.22 -15.27
N MET A 234 -2.30 9.04 -15.26
CA MET A 234 -1.02 8.74 -14.63
C MET A 234 0.04 8.63 -15.72
N VAL A 235 1.07 9.46 -15.62
CA VAL A 235 2.27 9.37 -16.47
C VAL A 235 3.38 8.73 -15.65
N LEU A 236 3.98 7.67 -16.18
CA LEU A 236 5.21 7.09 -15.64
C LEU A 236 6.33 7.34 -16.64
N THR A 237 7.40 7.98 -16.19
CA THR A 237 8.53 8.27 -17.07
C THR A 237 9.90 8.11 -16.43
N GLN A 238 10.90 7.77 -17.25
CA GLN A 238 12.31 7.77 -16.87
C GLN A 238 13.05 9.02 -17.37
N ASN A 239 12.36 9.95 -18.02
CA ASN A 239 12.97 11.17 -18.56
C ASN A 239 13.08 12.27 -17.49
N TYR A 240 13.93 12.03 -16.49
CA TYR A 240 14.20 12.97 -15.40
C TYR A 240 14.81 14.29 -15.89
N GLU A 241 15.63 14.25 -16.94
CA GLU A 241 16.25 15.45 -17.53
C GLU A 241 15.19 16.42 -18.07
N SER A 242 14.16 15.91 -18.74
CA SER A 242 13.03 16.73 -19.22
C SER A 242 12.23 17.34 -18.08
N TYR A 243 12.00 16.58 -16.99
CA TYR A 243 11.32 17.09 -15.81
C TYR A 243 12.11 18.24 -15.16
N GLU A 244 13.41 18.03 -14.89
CA GLU A 244 14.28 19.06 -14.29
C GLU A 244 14.38 20.32 -15.16
N ALA A 245 14.51 20.17 -16.48
CA ALA A 245 14.56 21.30 -17.40
C ALA A 245 13.26 22.13 -17.39
N GLN A 246 12.11 21.47 -17.27
CA GLN A 246 10.82 22.15 -17.16
C GLN A 246 10.64 22.84 -15.81
N GLN A 247 11.07 22.22 -14.71
CA GLN A 247 11.09 22.86 -13.40
C GLN A 247 11.95 24.13 -13.40
N HIS A 248 13.14 24.09 -14.00
CA HIS A 248 13.98 25.27 -14.15
C HIS A 248 13.31 26.37 -14.99
N SER A 249 12.59 26.01 -16.05
CA SER A 249 11.81 26.95 -16.86
C SER A 249 10.68 27.63 -16.06
N ILE A 250 10.00 26.89 -15.18
CA ILE A 250 8.97 27.41 -14.29
C ILE A 250 9.58 28.38 -13.27
N GLU A 251 10.74 28.03 -12.69
CA GLU A 251 11.47 28.91 -11.77
C GLU A 251 11.92 30.21 -12.46
N GLU A 252 12.48 30.13 -13.67
CA GLU A 252 12.87 31.30 -14.46
C GLU A 252 11.65 32.18 -14.80
N PHE A 253 10.51 31.57 -15.14
CA PHE A 253 9.26 32.28 -15.38
C PHE A 253 8.84 33.08 -14.15
N HIS A 254 8.80 32.46 -12.97
CA HIS A 254 8.45 33.14 -11.72
C HIS A 254 9.46 34.23 -11.34
N LEU A 255 10.75 34.03 -11.61
CA LEU A 255 11.76 35.07 -11.41
C LEU A 255 11.50 36.28 -12.31
N PHE A 256 11.18 36.06 -13.59
CA PHE A 256 10.84 37.13 -14.53
C PHE A 256 9.55 37.86 -14.14
N GLU A 257 8.52 37.11 -13.75
CA GLU A 257 7.25 37.65 -13.27
C GLU A 257 7.45 38.55 -12.05
N ASN A 258 8.21 38.08 -11.05
CA ASN A 258 8.56 38.85 -9.86
C ASN A 258 9.34 40.14 -10.22
N GLY A 259 10.25 40.06 -11.19
CA GLY A 259 10.98 41.21 -11.72
C GLY A 259 10.04 42.25 -12.34
N LEU A 260 9.09 41.82 -13.18
CA LEU A 260 8.10 42.70 -13.80
C LEU A 260 7.15 43.33 -12.77
N TRP A 261 6.75 42.58 -11.73
CA TRP A 261 6.00 43.12 -10.60
C TRP A 261 6.79 44.23 -9.90
N GLY A 262 8.09 44.02 -9.66
CA GLY A 262 9.00 45.03 -9.14
C GLY A 262 9.01 46.32 -9.97
N VAL A 263 9.12 46.20 -11.31
CA VAL A 263 9.08 47.35 -12.24
C VAL A 263 7.73 48.07 -12.17
N THR A 264 6.63 47.33 -12.11
CA THR A 264 5.27 47.87 -12.04
C THR A 264 5.08 48.68 -10.75
N ILE A 265 5.45 48.11 -9.61
CA ILE A 265 5.33 48.75 -8.28
C ILE A 265 6.20 50.00 -8.18
N VAL A 266 7.47 49.93 -8.61
CA VAL A 266 8.38 51.08 -8.57
C VAL A 266 7.90 52.20 -9.49
N SER A 267 7.41 51.87 -10.70
CA SER A 267 6.88 52.85 -11.63
C SER A 267 5.66 53.57 -11.06
N PHE A 268 4.70 52.82 -10.50
CA PHE A 268 3.50 53.40 -9.88
C PHE A 268 3.84 54.27 -8.67
N THR A 269 4.70 53.77 -7.77
CA THR A 269 5.15 54.52 -6.59
C THR A 269 5.86 55.82 -6.99
N THR A 270 6.70 55.76 -8.02
CA THR A 270 7.40 56.95 -8.55
C THR A 270 6.43 57.97 -9.12
N ILE A 271 5.40 57.54 -9.86
CA ILE A 271 4.33 58.43 -10.34
C ILE A 271 3.64 59.14 -9.17
N VAL A 272 3.23 58.41 -8.14
CA VAL A 272 2.58 58.97 -6.95
C VAL A 272 3.47 60.00 -6.26
N LEU A 273 4.76 59.69 -6.09
CA LEU A 273 5.74 60.60 -5.48
C LEU A 273 5.97 61.86 -6.34
N LEU A 274 6.12 61.71 -7.66
CA LEU A 274 6.31 62.84 -8.58
C LEU A 274 5.10 63.77 -8.60
N ILE A 275 3.89 63.22 -8.59
CA ILE A 275 2.66 64.00 -8.46
C ILE A 275 2.62 64.70 -7.10
N GLY A 276 2.85 63.97 -6.01
CA GLY A 276 2.86 64.53 -4.64
C GLY A 276 3.86 65.68 -4.50
N MET A 277 5.07 65.55 -5.03
CA MET A 277 6.08 66.62 -5.01
C MET A 277 5.74 67.80 -5.93
N ALA A 278 5.20 67.55 -7.12
CA ALA A 278 4.86 68.60 -8.08
C ALA A 278 3.69 69.50 -7.59
N PHE A 279 2.82 68.95 -6.74
CA PHE A 279 1.63 69.61 -6.20
C PHE A 279 1.69 69.89 -4.69
N MET A 280 2.82 69.63 -4.03
CA MET A 280 3.03 70.10 -2.66
C MET A 280 2.93 71.63 -2.60
N PRO A 281 2.20 72.22 -1.64
CA PRO A 281 2.12 73.67 -1.47
C PRO A 281 3.53 74.24 -1.22
N SER A 282 3.93 75.25 -2.00
CA SER A 282 5.19 75.94 -1.75
C SER A 282 5.09 76.63 -0.38
N ARG A 283 5.99 76.28 0.54
CA ARG A 283 6.15 77.04 1.79
C ARG A 283 6.92 78.31 1.46
N TYR A 284 6.21 79.30 0.94
CA TYR A 284 6.56 80.72 0.99
C TYR A 284 5.35 81.47 1.52
#